data_AF-A0A2G4GWS0-F1
#
_entry.id   AF-A0A2G4GWS0-F1
#
_cell.length_a   1.000
_cell.length_b   1.000
_cell.length_c   1.000
_cell.angle_alpha   90.00
_cell.angle_beta   90.00
_cell.angle_gamma   90.00
#
_symmetry.space_group_name_H-M   'P 1'
#
loop_
_entity.id
_entity.type
_entity.pdbx_description
1 polymer ?
#
loop_
_entity_poly.entity_id
_entity_poly.type
_entity_poly.pdbx_seq_one_letter_code
_entity_poly.pdbx_strand_id
1 'polypeptide(L)'
;MIPRMPPQEARLGFVYSAPFRIQGVSVAGEQAVVHVPELDLVFDIGLCPRPVLASPIVALSHTHMDHVAGLPYWFSQRAFQKMPGTARCLVHPKMVEPVRRMMASWVDLERQQTPHEIIPIEPNSDYQLRPNMFIRAIEVSHTTPALAFVVIERRSKLRDEFHGVSQERLRELRGQGIEITKTIEIPLVAYTGDTEIGDFLFREEFRQAQVVITECTFFEDEHRDRAKVGKHIHVEDLRPLLEAWTARDVIIGHVSRRTLIPFAHERIEAIAGPDRAQSVHLLMDHRSNRTRHENQVAAFENSAGNLKAQKGELSSGTQGGSVLDLPTSTSEMTVDGIDGHL
;
A
#
# COMPACT_ATOMS: atom_id res chain seq x y z
N MET A 1 -8.73 -39.86 26.52
CA MET A 1 -7.84 -39.21 25.52
C MET A 1 -8.10 -37.71 25.60
N ILE A 2 -7.07 -36.90 25.84
CA ILE A 2 -7.23 -35.44 25.87
C ILE A 2 -7.33 -34.97 24.41
N PRO A 3 -8.36 -34.19 24.03
CA PRO A 3 -8.49 -33.68 22.67
C PRO A 3 -7.33 -32.73 22.33
N ARG A 4 -6.96 -32.65 21.04
CA ARG A 4 -5.99 -31.65 20.58
C ARG A 4 -6.58 -30.25 20.76
N MET A 5 -5.72 -29.28 21.05
CA MET A 5 -6.11 -27.87 21.00
C MET A 5 -6.66 -27.52 19.61
N PRO A 6 -7.65 -26.62 19.51
CA PRO A 6 -8.13 -26.15 18.22
C PRO A 6 -6.98 -25.48 17.43
N PRO A 7 -7.06 -25.46 16.09
CA PRO A 7 -6.16 -24.65 15.28
C PRO A 7 -6.15 -23.19 15.77
N GLN A 8 -4.98 -22.58 15.82
CA GLN A 8 -4.89 -21.14 16.15
C GLN A 8 -5.51 -20.32 15.02
N GLU A 9 -6.17 -19.22 15.38
CA GLU A 9 -6.63 -18.24 14.40
C GLU A 9 -5.47 -17.72 13.55
N ALA A 10 -5.76 -17.37 12.30
CA ALA A 10 -4.77 -16.80 11.40
C ALA A 10 -4.22 -15.50 11.98
N ARG A 11 -2.90 -15.47 12.20
CA ARG A 11 -2.21 -14.26 12.62
C ARG A 11 -2.19 -13.26 11.46
N LEU A 12 -2.20 -11.98 11.79
CA LEU A 12 -2.01 -10.92 10.79
C LEU A 12 -0.60 -11.04 10.19
N GLY A 13 -0.53 -11.24 8.87
CA GLY A 13 0.68 -11.06 8.07
C GLY A 13 1.07 -9.58 8.03
N PHE A 14 2.37 -9.31 7.92
CA PHE A 14 2.89 -7.95 7.94
C PHE A 14 4.18 -7.86 7.13
N VAL A 15 4.23 -6.97 6.14
CA VAL A 15 5.43 -6.63 5.36
C VAL A 15 5.56 -5.11 5.34
N TYR A 16 6.74 -4.60 5.71
CA TYR A 16 7.04 -3.18 5.60
C TYR A 16 7.83 -2.90 4.31
N SER A 17 7.18 -2.28 3.34
CA SER A 17 7.77 -1.84 2.07
C SER A 17 7.72 -0.31 2.01
N ALA A 18 8.76 0.33 2.55
CA ALA A 18 8.74 1.77 2.88
C ALA A 18 8.23 2.66 1.72
N PRO A 19 7.27 3.55 1.96
CA PRO A 19 6.70 3.92 3.26
C PRO A 19 5.51 3.06 3.70
N PHE A 20 5.09 2.05 2.93
CA PHE A 20 3.84 1.33 3.11
C PHE A 20 3.96 0.18 4.10
N ARG A 21 3.00 0.10 5.03
CA ARG A 21 2.73 -1.10 5.81
C ARG A 21 1.70 -1.93 5.07
N ILE A 22 2.07 -3.13 4.67
CA ILE A 22 1.17 -4.09 4.05
C ILE A 22 0.83 -5.13 5.10
N GLN A 23 -0.41 -5.15 5.58
CA GLN A 23 -0.83 -6.04 6.66
C GLN A 23 -2.16 -6.71 6.34
N GLY A 24 -2.32 -7.98 6.67
CA GLY A 24 -3.50 -8.70 6.22
C GLY A 24 -3.50 -10.19 6.54
N VAL A 25 -4.57 -10.87 6.15
CA VAL A 25 -4.65 -12.33 6.15
C VAL A 25 -5.10 -12.74 4.75
N SER A 26 -4.34 -13.61 4.11
CA SER A 26 -4.64 -14.02 2.74
C SER A 26 -4.27 -15.50 2.54
N VAL A 27 -5.30 -16.34 2.54
CA VAL A 27 -5.22 -17.80 2.40
C VAL A 27 -6.33 -18.24 1.45
N ALA A 28 -5.93 -18.97 0.40
CA ALA A 28 -6.84 -19.27 -0.72
C ALA A 28 -8.09 -20.02 -0.29
N GLY A 29 -9.26 -19.56 -0.75
CA GLY A 29 -10.55 -20.19 -0.49
C GLY A 29 -11.04 -20.05 0.96
N GLU A 30 -10.39 -19.23 1.77
CA GLU A 30 -10.71 -19.07 3.19
C GLU A 30 -10.95 -17.63 3.61
N GLN A 31 -9.97 -16.76 3.35
CA GLN A 31 -10.10 -15.33 3.55
C GLN A 31 -8.95 -14.58 2.86
N ALA A 32 -9.28 -13.44 2.26
CA ALA A 32 -8.35 -12.46 1.77
C ALA A 32 -8.74 -11.06 2.25
N VAL A 33 -7.78 -10.39 2.87
CA VAL A 33 -7.88 -9.00 3.29
C VAL A 33 -6.47 -8.44 3.38
N VAL A 34 -6.22 -7.33 2.68
CA VAL A 34 -4.92 -6.63 2.72
C VAL A 34 -5.15 -5.15 2.97
N HIS A 35 -4.58 -4.63 4.05
CA HIS A 35 -4.74 -3.25 4.48
C HIS A 35 -3.42 -2.48 4.31
N VAL A 36 -3.52 -1.30 3.70
CA VAL A 36 -2.43 -0.34 3.53
C VAL A 36 -2.80 0.97 4.25
N PRO A 37 -2.45 1.13 5.54
CA PRO A 37 -2.89 2.26 6.34
C PRO A 37 -2.49 3.63 5.77
N GLU A 38 -1.32 3.75 5.16
CA GLU A 38 -0.83 5.01 4.58
C GLU A 38 -1.67 5.51 3.39
N LEU A 39 -2.53 4.64 2.85
CA LEU A 39 -3.42 4.91 1.74
C LEU A 39 -4.89 4.97 2.17
N ASP A 40 -5.19 4.79 3.47
CA ASP A 40 -6.56 4.72 4.00
C ASP A 40 -7.42 3.67 3.25
N LEU A 41 -6.79 2.57 2.85
CA LEU A 41 -7.32 1.61 1.89
C LEU A 41 -7.15 0.16 2.34
N VAL A 42 -8.22 -0.62 2.18
CA VAL A 42 -8.24 -2.07 2.34
C VAL A 42 -8.59 -2.70 1.00
N PHE A 43 -7.85 -3.71 0.56
CA PHE A 43 -8.17 -4.57 -0.57
C PHE A 43 -8.82 -5.85 -0.06
N ASP A 44 -10.03 -6.13 -0.54
CA ASP A 44 -10.88 -7.25 -0.10
C ASP A 44 -11.14 -7.28 1.41
N ILE A 45 -12.11 -8.09 1.83
CA ILE A 45 -12.48 -8.26 3.23
C ILE A 45 -13.22 -9.59 3.48
N GLY A 46 -12.55 -10.72 3.26
CA GLY A 46 -13.10 -12.05 3.58
C GLY A 46 -13.51 -12.19 5.04
N LEU A 47 -12.59 -11.91 5.95
CA LEU A 47 -12.86 -11.64 7.35
C LEU A 47 -12.38 -10.23 7.68
N CYS A 48 -12.86 -9.65 8.78
CA CYS A 48 -12.53 -8.30 9.19
C CYS A 48 -11.60 -8.28 10.42
N PRO A 49 -10.26 -8.30 10.23
CA PRO A 49 -9.31 -8.03 11.31
C PRO A 49 -9.50 -6.64 11.90
N ARG A 50 -9.39 -6.50 13.23
CA ARG A 50 -9.52 -5.20 13.92
C ARG A 50 -8.72 -4.05 13.27
N PRO A 51 -7.46 -4.21 12.83
CA PRO A 51 -6.70 -3.11 12.23
C PRO A 51 -7.32 -2.49 10.97
N VAL A 52 -8.12 -3.25 10.21
CA VAL A 52 -8.71 -2.75 8.95
C VAL A 52 -9.83 -1.74 9.18
N LEU A 53 -10.34 -1.67 10.41
CA LEU A 53 -11.33 -0.67 10.82
C LEU A 53 -10.77 0.75 10.79
N ALA A 54 -9.45 0.96 10.74
CA ALA A 54 -8.86 2.29 10.63
C ALA A 54 -9.17 2.96 9.29
N SER A 55 -9.16 2.18 8.20
CA SER A 55 -9.36 2.69 6.84
C SER A 55 -10.84 2.80 6.48
N PRO A 56 -11.30 3.93 5.89
CA PRO A 56 -12.69 4.15 5.51
C PRO A 56 -13.05 3.56 4.13
N ILE A 57 -12.10 3.05 3.35
CA ILE A 57 -12.34 2.54 2.00
C ILE A 57 -11.91 1.08 1.91
N VAL A 58 -12.83 0.24 1.43
CA VAL A 58 -12.55 -1.12 0.93
C VAL A 58 -12.66 -1.09 -0.60
N ALA A 59 -11.64 -1.55 -1.30
CA ALA A 59 -11.69 -1.87 -2.73
C ALA A 59 -11.82 -3.38 -2.89
N LEU A 60 -13.01 -3.83 -3.30
CA LEU A 60 -13.27 -5.25 -3.56
C LEU A 60 -12.80 -5.63 -4.95
N SER A 61 -11.87 -6.58 -5.03
CA SER A 61 -11.45 -7.16 -6.31
C SER A 61 -12.61 -7.92 -6.93
N HIS A 62 -13.29 -8.76 -6.16
CA HIS A 62 -14.44 -9.53 -6.58
C HIS A 62 -15.28 -9.97 -5.37
N THR A 63 -16.33 -10.76 -5.60
CA THR A 63 -17.35 -11.07 -4.58
C THR A 63 -17.44 -12.55 -4.20
N HIS A 64 -16.35 -13.31 -4.32
CA HIS A 64 -16.33 -14.62 -3.64
C HIS A 64 -16.35 -14.42 -2.11
N MET A 65 -16.87 -15.41 -1.40
CA MET A 65 -17.15 -15.29 0.04
C MET A 65 -15.89 -14.97 0.84
N ASP A 66 -14.77 -15.59 0.51
CA ASP A 66 -13.46 -15.34 1.10
C ASP A 66 -12.87 -13.95 0.76
N HIS A 67 -13.52 -13.14 -0.07
CA HIS A 67 -13.14 -11.76 -0.35
C HIS A 67 -14.16 -10.72 0.13
N VAL A 68 -15.40 -11.12 0.44
CA VAL A 68 -16.49 -10.16 0.75
C VAL A 68 -17.23 -10.40 2.06
N ALA A 69 -17.15 -11.60 2.65
CA ALA A 69 -18.02 -11.99 3.76
C ALA A 69 -17.90 -11.08 5.00
N GLY A 70 -16.74 -10.48 5.23
CA GLY A 70 -16.48 -9.56 6.33
C GLY A 70 -17.01 -8.14 6.11
N LEU A 71 -17.48 -7.80 4.91
CA LEU A 71 -17.89 -6.44 4.55
C LEU A 71 -19.06 -5.91 5.41
N PRO A 72 -20.16 -6.65 5.65
CA PRO A 72 -21.25 -6.17 6.51
C PRO A 72 -20.78 -5.90 7.94
N TYR A 73 -19.96 -6.79 8.48
CA TYR A 73 -19.39 -6.65 9.82
C TYR A 73 -18.47 -5.42 9.90
N TRP A 74 -17.62 -5.19 8.90
CA TRP A 74 -16.76 -4.01 8.84
C TRP A 74 -17.55 -2.70 8.84
N PHE A 75 -18.62 -2.60 8.03
CA PHE A 75 -19.53 -1.45 8.06
C PHE A 75 -20.12 -1.24 9.44
N SER A 76 -20.67 -2.30 10.04
CA SER A 76 -21.29 -2.26 11.37
C SER A 76 -20.30 -1.82 12.44
N GLN A 77 -19.09 -2.41 12.47
CA GLN A 77 -18.07 -2.09 13.46
C GLN A 77 -17.52 -0.66 13.32
N ARG A 78 -17.33 -0.16 12.10
CA ARG A 78 -16.92 1.24 11.89
C ARG A 78 -17.98 2.21 12.41
N ALA A 79 -19.25 1.95 12.12
CA ALA A 79 -20.36 2.76 12.61
C ALA A 79 -20.46 2.71 14.15
N PHE A 80 -20.41 1.51 14.72
CA PHE A 80 -20.48 1.28 16.17
C PHE A 80 -19.35 1.99 16.93
N GLN A 81 -18.12 1.91 16.41
CA GLN A 81 -16.95 2.55 17.01
C GLN A 81 -16.81 4.03 16.64
N LYS A 82 -17.76 4.59 15.88
CA LYS A 82 -17.76 6.00 15.42
C LYS A 82 -16.46 6.36 14.71
N MET A 83 -15.96 5.45 13.88
CA MET A 83 -14.73 5.67 13.12
C MET A 83 -14.91 6.86 12.17
N PRO A 84 -13.89 7.72 12.00
CA PRO A 84 -14.00 8.93 11.18
C PRO A 84 -14.12 8.59 9.68
N GLY A 85 -14.93 9.37 8.97
CA GLY A 85 -15.17 9.23 7.53
C GLY A 85 -16.20 8.14 7.18
N THR A 86 -17.02 8.43 6.17
CA THR A 86 -18.03 7.49 5.66
C THR A 86 -17.36 6.24 5.10
N ALA A 87 -17.81 5.08 5.59
CA ALA A 87 -17.35 3.78 5.12
C ALA A 87 -17.85 3.55 3.68
N ARG A 88 -16.90 3.30 2.77
CA ARG A 88 -17.12 3.18 1.34
C ARG A 88 -16.56 1.87 0.82
N CYS A 89 -17.34 1.18 0.00
CA CYS A 89 -16.91 -0.01 -0.72
C CYS A 89 -16.87 0.31 -2.21
N LEU A 90 -15.68 0.33 -2.81
CA LEU A 90 -15.49 0.37 -4.25
C LEU A 90 -15.67 -1.04 -4.79
N VAL A 91 -16.51 -1.22 -5.81
CA VAL A 91 -16.83 -2.55 -6.34
C VAL A 91 -17.14 -2.47 -7.84
N HIS A 92 -16.92 -3.57 -8.55
CA HIS A 92 -17.31 -3.70 -9.94
C HIS A 92 -18.80 -3.33 -10.14
N PRO A 93 -19.19 -2.54 -11.17
CA PRO A 93 -20.56 -2.05 -11.37
C PRO A 93 -21.62 -3.16 -11.37
N LYS A 94 -21.34 -4.28 -12.07
CA LYS A 94 -22.18 -5.50 -12.08
C LYS A 94 -22.49 -6.07 -10.68
N MET A 95 -21.66 -5.79 -9.68
CA MET A 95 -21.76 -6.32 -8.32
C MET A 95 -22.35 -5.33 -7.31
N VAL A 96 -22.64 -4.08 -7.70
CA VAL A 96 -23.27 -3.08 -6.82
C VAL A 96 -24.60 -3.58 -6.26
N GLU A 97 -25.50 -4.03 -7.12
CA GLU A 97 -26.83 -4.50 -6.70
C GLU A 97 -26.78 -5.79 -5.86
N PRO A 98 -26.00 -6.83 -6.24
CA PRO A 98 -25.72 -7.96 -5.35
C PRO A 98 -25.24 -7.57 -3.95
N VAL A 99 -24.25 -6.66 -3.85
CA VAL A 99 -23.71 -6.20 -2.56
C VAL A 99 -24.75 -5.40 -1.77
N ARG A 100 -25.54 -4.55 -2.42
CA ARG A 100 -26.66 -3.84 -1.77
C ARG A 100 -27.69 -4.80 -1.20
N ARG A 101 -28.05 -5.85 -1.93
CA ARG A 101 -28.98 -6.89 -1.42
C ARG A 101 -28.40 -7.65 -0.23
N MET A 102 -27.10 -7.97 -0.27
CA MET A 102 -26.41 -8.56 0.88
C MET A 102 -26.47 -7.64 2.10
N MET A 103 -26.26 -6.33 1.94
CA MET A 103 -26.40 -5.38 3.06
C MET A 103 -27.85 -5.28 3.55
N ALA A 104 -28.82 -5.28 2.64
CA ALA A 104 -30.23 -5.21 2.97
C ALA A 104 -30.71 -6.41 3.81
N SER A 105 -30.15 -7.61 3.60
CA SER A 105 -30.54 -8.80 4.36
C SER A 105 -30.20 -8.72 5.86
N TRP A 106 -29.31 -7.80 6.26
CA TRP A 106 -28.97 -7.59 7.67
C TRP A 106 -29.91 -6.63 8.39
N VAL A 107 -30.70 -5.82 7.67
CA VAL A 107 -31.53 -4.76 8.27
C VAL A 107 -32.54 -5.32 9.27
N ASP A 108 -33.25 -6.39 8.92
CA ASP A 108 -34.25 -7.00 9.80
C ASP A 108 -33.61 -7.78 10.96
N LEU A 109 -32.45 -8.41 10.72
CA LEU A 109 -31.70 -9.16 11.73
C LEU A 109 -31.16 -8.23 12.83
N GLU A 110 -30.57 -7.12 12.40
CA GLU A 110 -29.95 -6.13 13.29
C GLU A 110 -30.96 -5.12 13.83
N ARG A 111 -32.13 -4.99 13.17
CA ARG A 111 -33.15 -3.95 13.41
C ARG A 111 -32.58 -2.53 13.32
N GLN A 112 -31.55 -2.35 12.49
CA GLN A 112 -30.89 -1.08 12.23
C GLN A 112 -30.37 -1.04 10.79
N GLN A 113 -30.33 0.16 10.22
CA GLN A 113 -29.69 0.40 8.93
C GLN A 113 -28.26 0.90 9.19
N THR A 114 -27.28 0.03 8.93
CA THR A 114 -25.87 0.40 9.06
C THR A 114 -25.51 1.45 8.00
N PRO A 115 -24.94 2.62 8.34
CA PRO A 115 -24.49 3.60 7.35
C PRO A 115 -23.37 3.05 6.47
N HIS A 116 -23.53 3.11 5.15
CA HIS A 116 -22.54 2.64 4.19
C HIS A 116 -22.74 3.26 2.81
N GLU A 117 -21.68 3.28 2.01
CA GLU A 117 -21.73 3.64 0.59
C GLU A 117 -21.15 2.50 -0.26
N ILE A 118 -21.92 2.03 -1.24
CA ILE A 118 -21.44 1.10 -2.28
C ILE A 118 -21.24 1.90 -3.56
N ILE A 119 -19.99 2.05 -3.98
CA ILE A 119 -19.57 2.92 -5.08
C ILE A 119 -19.14 2.04 -6.27
N PRO A 120 -19.80 2.15 -7.44
CA PRO A 120 -19.30 1.51 -8.65
C PRO A 120 -17.97 2.14 -9.08
N ILE A 121 -17.01 1.31 -9.48
CA ILE A 121 -15.80 1.76 -10.16
C ILE A 121 -15.65 1.00 -11.48
N GLU A 122 -15.78 1.72 -12.60
CA GLU A 122 -15.69 1.13 -13.93
C GLU A 122 -14.25 0.68 -14.24
N PRO A 123 -14.06 -0.40 -15.01
CA PRO A 123 -12.75 -0.72 -15.57
C PRO A 123 -12.12 0.48 -16.28
N ASN A 124 -10.82 0.69 -16.06
CA ASN A 124 -10.04 1.81 -16.58
C ASN A 124 -10.48 3.20 -16.07
N SER A 125 -11.26 3.26 -14.99
CA SER A 125 -11.60 4.51 -14.32
C SER A 125 -10.81 4.70 -13.03
N ASP A 126 -10.70 5.95 -12.61
CA ASP A 126 -10.03 6.36 -11.38
C ASP A 126 -11.04 6.83 -10.34
N TYR A 127 -10.88 6.37 -9.10
CA TYR A 127 -11.55 6.94 -7.94
C TYR A 127 -10.55 7.76 -7.12
N GLN A 128 -10.93 8.98 -6.76
CA GLN A 128 -10.05 9.84 -5.96
C GLN A 128 -10.09 9.44 -4.48
N LEU A 129 -8.96 8.95 -3.95
CA LEU A 129 -8.83 8.61 -2.54
C LEU A 129 -8.66 9.87 -1.68
N ARG A 130 -7.76 10.77 -2.12
CA ARG A 130 -7.45 12.07 -1.49
C ARG A 130 -6.77 13.00 -2.51
N PRO A 131 -6.42 14.26 -2.19
CA PRO A 131 -5.75 15.13 -3.14
C PRO A 131 -4.51 14.47 -3.74
N ASN A 132 -4.40 14.51 -5.07
CA ASN A 132 -3.31 13.91 -5.84
C ASN A 132 -3.15 12.38 -5.73
N MET A 133 -4.07 11.67 -5.07
CA MET A 133 -4.01 10.21 -4.90
C MET A 133 -5.28 9.55 -5.43
N PHE A 134 -5.11 8.61 -6.35
CA PHE A 134 -6.20 7.94 -7.05
C PHE A 134 -6.02 6.43 -6.95
N ILE A 135 -7.12 5.69 -7.02
CA ILE A 135 -7.11 4.24 -7.24
C ILE A 135 -7.73 3.99 -8.61
N ARG A 136 -6.96 3.37 -9.50
CA ARG A 136 -7.40 2.95 -10.83
C ARG A 136 -7.88 1.51 -10.76
N ALA A 137 -9.06 1.22 -11.32
CA ALA A 137 -9.55 -0.13 -11.52
C ALA A 137 -9.11 -0.67 -12.88
N ILE A 138 -8.66 -1.92 -12.94
CA ILE A 138 -8.29 -2.64 -14.16
C ILE A 138 -9.09 -3.95 -14.17
N GLU A 139 -9.85 -4.21 -15.23
CA GLU A 139 -10.56 -5.48 -15.34
C GLU A 139 -9.56 -6.62 -15.54
N VAL A 140 -9.76 -7.69 -14.76
CA VAL A 140 -8.93 -8.90 -14.78
C VAL A 140 -9.80 -10.12 -15.07
N SER A 141 -9.17 -11.25 -15.41
CA SER A 141 -9.91 -12.46 -15.74
C SER A 141 -10.02 -13.40 -14.56
N HIS A 142 -11.21 -13.46 -14.00
CA HIS A 142 -11.59 -14.43 -12.97
C HIS A 142 -12.96 -15.07 -13.30
N THR A 143 -13.49 -15.92 -12.43
CA THR A 143 -14.75 -16.66 -12.66
C THR A 143 -16.01 -15.80 -12.49
N THR A 144 -15.85 -14.61 -11.89
CA THR A 144 -16.88 -13.58 -11.67
C THR A 144 -16.30 -12.22 -12.10
N PRO A 145 -17.11 -11.14 -12.30
CA PRO A 145 -16.56 -9.82 -12.58
C PRO A 145 -15.54 -9.42 -11.51
N ALA A 146 -14.31 -9.16 -11.96
CA ALA A 146 -13.16 -8.97 -11.10
C ALA A 146 -12.34 -7.75 -11.54
N LEU A 147 -11.78 -7.07 -10.56
CA LEU A 147 -10.94 -5.90 -10.71
C LEU A 147 -9.61 -6.11 -9.99
N ALA A 148 -8.54 -5.75 -10.66
CA ALA A 148 -7.31 -5.32 -10.01
C ALA A 148 -7.36 -3.82 -9.72
N PHE A 149 -6.50 -3.38 -8.82
CA PHE A 149 -6.37 -1.97 -8.46
C PHE A 149 -4.93 -1.51 -8.47
N VAL A 150 -4.71 -0.27 -8.89
CA VAL A 150 -3.42 0.40 -8.75
C VAL A 150 -3.63 1.77 -8.12
N VAL A 151 -2.96 2.02 -6.99
CA VAL A 151 -2.95 3.34 -6.36
C VAL A 151 -1.89 4.20 -7.03
N ILE A 152 -2.30 5.35 -7.56
CA ILE A 152 -1.50 6.26 -8.37
C ILE A 152 -1.42 7.62 -7.69
N GLU A 153 -0.20 8.12 -7.50
CA GLU A 153 0.04 9.52 -7.15
C GLU A 153 0.20 10.34 -8.43
N ARG A 154 -0.55 11.44 -8.54
CA ARG A 154 -0.40 12.41 -9.62
C ARG A 154 0.41 13.60 -9.16
N ARG A 155 1.50 13.92 -9.85
CA ARG A 155 2.31 15.13 -9.59
C ARG A 155 2.34 16.03 -10.81
N SER A 156 2.28 17.34 -10.60
CA SER A 156 2.51 18.32 -11.67
C SER A 156 4.00 18.64 -11.75
N LYS A 157 4.62 18.39 -12.90
CA LYS A 157 6.02 18.73 -13.18
C LYS A 157 6.07 19.83 -14.24
N LEU A 158 7.01 20.77 -14.13
CA LEU A 158 7.25 21.73 -15.20
C LEU A 158 7.61 21.00 -16.50
N ARG A 159 7.06 21.44 -17.63
CA ARG A 159 7.43 20.87 -18.93
C ARG A 159 8.88 21.22 -19.26
N ASP A 160 9.55 20.30 -19.95
CA ASP A 160 10.99 20.37 -20.21
C ASP A 160 11.36 21.67 -20.97
N GLU A 161 10.49 22.15 -21.85
CA GLU A 161 10.60 23.41 -22.61
C GLU A 161 10.61 24.70 -21.76
N PHE A 162 10.17 24.63 -20.51
CA PHE A 162 10.14 25.77 -19.59
C PHE A 162 11.21 25.70 -18.49
N HIS A 163 12.12 24.72 -18.54
CA HIS A 163 13.25 24.67 -17.62
C HIS A 163 14.19 25.87 -17.86
N GLY A 164 14.58 26.54 -16.77
CA GLY A 164 15.44 27.74 -16.84
C GLY A 164 14.70 29.04 -17.14
N VAL A 165 13.39 29.00 -17.41
CA VAL A 165 12.55 30.20 -17.54
C VAL A 165 12.33 30.84 -16.15
N SER A 166 12.39 32.17 -16.07
CA SER A 166 12.21 32.90 -14.81
C SER A 166 10.80 32.72 -14.23
N GLN A 167 10.67 32.79 -12.90
CA GLN A 167 9.37 32.65 -12.23
C GLN A 167 8.34 33.71 -12.67
N GLU A 168 8.79 34.92 -12.96
CA GLU A 168 7.95 36.00 -13.50
C GLU A 168 7.37 35.60 -14.87
N ARG A 169 8.23 35.11 -15.77
CA ARG A 169 7.80 34.68 -17.10
C ARG A 169 6.90 33.44 -17.06
N LEU A 170 7.14 32.51 -16.15
CA LEU A 170 6.25 31.36 -15.93
C LEU A 170 4.84 31.80 -15.46
N ARG A 171 4.76 32.82 -14.59
CA ARG A 171 3.47 33.38 -14.14
C ARG A 171 2.73 34.06 -15.29
N GLU A 172 3.43 34.81 -16.14
CA GLU A 172 2.83 35.42 -17.35
C GLU A 172 2.28 34.36 -18.30
N LEU A 173 3.08 33.34 -18.61
CA LEU A 173 2.67 32.24 -19.49
C LEU A 173 1.44 31.51 -18.94
N ARG A 174 1.42 31.24 -17.63
CA ARG A 174 0.24 30.68 -16.96
C ARG A 174 -0.97 31.63 -17.02
N GLY A 175 -0.75 32.93 -16.84
CA GLY A 175 -1.78 33.97 -16.99
C GLY A 175 -2.34 34.09 -18.41
N GLN A 176 -1.56 33.69 -19.42
CA GLN A 176 -1.98 33.57 -20.82
C GLN A 176 -2.69 32.24 -21.13
N GLY A 177 -2.90 31.38 -20.13
CA GLY A 177 -3.54 30.07 -20.30
C GLY A 177 -2.63 29.00 -20.90
N ILE A 178 -1.32 29.25 -21.01
CA ILE A 178 -0.38 28.27 -21.52
C ILE A 178 -0.13 27.20 -20.44
N GLU A 179 -0.34 25.94 -20.81
CA GLU A 179 -0.08 24.80 -19.93
C GLU A 179 1.43 24.56 -19.79
N ILE A 180 2.00 25.10 -18.70
CA ILE A 180 3.43 25.03 -18.41
C ILE A 180 3.86 23.77 -17.66
N THR A 181 2.91 22.96 -17.17
CA THR A 181 3.19 21.73 -16.41
C THR A 181 2.61 20.51 -17.10
N LYS A 182 3.27 19.36 -16.99
CA LYS A 182 2.74 18.04 -17.32
C LYS A 182 2.39 17.28 -16.05
N THR A 183 1.29 16.54 -16.07
CA THR A 183 0.96 15.60 -14.99
C THR A 183 1.73 14.30 -15.22
N ILE A 184 2.43 13.84 -14.20
CA ILE A 184 3.04 12.51 -14.16
C ILE A 184 2.25 11.63 -13.21
N GLU A 185 2.02 10.38 -13.62
CA GLU A 185 1.42 9.33 -12.79
C GLU A 185 2.53 8.47 -12.21
N ILE A 186 2.50 8.26 -10.90
CA ILE A 186 3.46 7.43 -10.18
C ILE A 186 2.66 6.29 -9.53
N PRO A 187 2.68 5.08 -10.12
CA PRO A 187 2.08 3.90 -9.51
C PRO A 187 2.80 3.53 -8.20
N LEU A 188 2.05 3.45 -7.11
CA LEU A 188 2.58 3.21 -5.77
C LEU A 188 2.40 1.75 -5.35
N VAL A 189 1.14 1.31 -5.23
CA VAL A 189 0.77 -0.04 -4.78
C VAL A 189 -0.24 -0.60 -5.76
N ALA A 190 0.09 -1.72 -6.37
CA ALA A 190 -0.81 -2.50 -7.21
C ALA A 190 -1.30 -3.73 -6.44
N TYR A 191 -2.57 -4.09 -6.62
CA TYR A 191 -3.22 -5.28 -6.07
C TYR A 191 -3.92 -6.04 -7.20
N THR A 192 -3.55 -7.29 -7.46
CA THR A 192 -4.12 -8.04 -8.58
C THR A 192 -5.54 -8.52 -8.31
N GLY A 193 -5.89 -8.77 -7.04
CA GLY A 193 -6.98 -9.68 -6.72
C GLY A 193 -6.73 -11.07 -7.27
N ASP A 194 -7.75 -11.91 -7.25
CA ASP A 194 -7.71 -13.24 -7.87
C ASP A 194 -7.88 -13.11 -9.38
N THR A 195 -7.01 -13.78 -10.13
CA THR A 195 -7.00 -13.71 -11.59
C THR A 195 -6.14 -14.81 -12.19
N GLU A 196 -6.42 -15.22 -13.42
CA GLU A 196 -5.42 -15.90 -14.24
C GLU A 196 -4.38 -14.91 -14.79
N ILE A 197 -3.27 -15.44 -15.31
CA ILE A 197 -2.29 -14.67 -16.07
C ILE A 197 -2.92 -14.02 -17.30
N GLY A 198 -2.60 -12.76 -17.60
CA GLY A 198 -3.10 -12.06 -18.78
C GLY A 198 -2.46 -10.69 -19.01
N ASP A 199 -2.71 -10.11 -20.19
CA ASP A 199 -2.10 -8.84 -20.64
C ASP A 199 -2.34 -7.65 -19.70
N PHE A 200 -3.45 -7.68 -18.95
CA PHE A 200 -3.78 -6.66 -17.96
C PHE A 200 -2.73 -6.53 -16.84
N LEU A 201 -1.98 -7.61 -16.52
CA LEU A 201 -0.89 -7.58 -15.54
C LEU A 201 0.43 -7.02 -16.09
N PHE A 202 0.52 -6.84 -17.41
CA PHE A 202 1.69 -6.28 -18.10
C PHE A 202 1.49 -4.80 -18.46
N ARG A 203 0.41 -4.17 -18.01
CA ARG A 203 0.19 -2.74 -18.23
C ARG A 203 1.20 -1.90 -17.47
N GLU A 204 1.40 -0.66 -17.91
CA GLU A 204 2.40 0.23 -17.32
C GLU A 204 2.11 0.53 -15.84
N GLU A 205 0.83 0.57 -15.45
CA GLU A 205 0.45 0.75 -14.05
C GLU A 205 0.97 -0.37 -13.14
N PHE A 206 1.06 -1.60 -13.66
CA PHE A 206 1.65 -2.75 -12.95
C PHE A 206 3.17 -2.78 -13.08
N ARG A 207 3.69 -2.55 -14.30
CA ARG A 207 5.15 -2.55 -14.54
C ARG A 207 5.87 -1.56 -13.64
N GLN A 208 5.33 -0.35 -13.47
CA GLN A 208 5.97 0.73 -12.73
C GLN A 208 5.56 0.83 -11.26
N ALA A 209 4.65 -0.02 -10.77
CA ALA A 209 4.24 0.00 -9.36
C ALA A 209 5.43 -0.22 -8.44
N GLN A 210 5.58 0.61 -7.40
CA GLN A 210 6.68 0.43 -6.43
C GLN A 210 6.52 -0.85 -5.61
N VAL A 211 5.27 -1.25 -5.34
CA VAL A 211 4.89 -2.49 -4.65
C VAL A 211 3.79 -3.18 -5.45
N VAL A 212 3.92 -4.48 -5.67
CA VAL A 212 2.86 -5.31 -6.26
C VAL A 212 2.44 -6.35 -5.23
N ILE A 213 1.15 -6.39 -4.93
CA ILE A 213 0.53 -7.40 -4.08
C ILE A 213 -0.25 -8.32 -5.03
N THR A 214 0.13 -9.58 -5.11
CA THR A 214 -0.41 -10.51 -6.11
C THR A 214 -0.87 -11.82 -5.48
N GLU A 215 -1.88 -12.44 -6.07
CA GLU A 215 -2.20 -13.83 -5.74
C GLU A 215 -1.15 -14.80 -6.32
N CYS A 216 -0.95 -15.92 -5.65
CA CYS A 216 -0.34 -17.10 -6.26
C CYS A 216 -0.88 -18.33 -5.54
N THR A 217 -1.96 -18.88 -6.08
CA THR A 217 -2.71 -19.92 -5.39
C THR A 217 -2.01 -21.26 -5.36
N PHE A 218 -1.29 -21.60 -6.45
CA PHE A 218 -0.75 -22.94 -6.68
C PHE A 218 0.77 -22.93 -6.93
N PHE A 219 1.47 -23.90 -6.32
CA PHE A 219 2.93 -24.01 -6.39
C PHE A 219 3.41 -25.36 -6.93
N GLU A 220 2.60 -26.41 -6.79
CA GLU A 220 2.90 -27.75 -7.27
C GLU A 220 2.62 -27.86 -8.77
N ASP A 221 3.55 -28.45 -9.53
CA ASP A 221 3.46 -28.56 -11.00
C ASP A 221 2.15 -29.21 -11.48
N GLU A 222 1.61 -30.15 -10.72
CA GLU A 222 0.36 -30.87 -10.98
C GLU A 222 -0.90 -29.98 -10.86
N HIS A 223 -0.77 -28.80 -10.25
CA HIS A 223 -1.87 -27.88 -10.00
C HIS A 223 -2.05 -26.81 -11.09
N ARG A 224 -1.26 -26.83 -12.18
CA ARG A 224 -1.42 -25.91 -13.32
C ARG A 224 -2.82 -25.94 -13.94
N ASP A 225 -3.38 -27.13 -14.14
CA ASP A 225 -4.75 -27.27 -14.67
C ASP A 225 -5.80 -26.73 -13.71
N ARG A 226 -5.58 -26.91 -12.40
CA ARG A 226 -6.46 -26.35 -11.36
C ARG A 226 -6.41 -24.83 -11.34
N ALA A 227 -5.22 -24.25 -11.49
CA ALA A 227 -5.03 -22.81 -11.62
C ALA A 227 -5.83 -22.26 -12.80
N LYS A 228 -5.69 -22.90 -13.97
CA LYS A 228 -6.42 -22.50 -15.18
C LYS A 228 -7.94 -22.60 -15.04
N VAL A 229 -8.46 -23.71 -14.50
CA VAL A 229 -9.92 -23.90 -14.33
C VAL A 229 -10.49 -22.91 -13.30
N GLY A 230 -9.78 -22.68 -12.20
CA GLY A 230 -10.16 -21.69 -11.18
C GLY A 230 -9.87 -20.24 -11.56
N LYS A 231 -9.17 -20.02 -12.69
CA LYS A 231 -8.63 -18.73 -13.11
C LYS A 231 -7.81 -18.05 -12.01
N HIS A 232 -6.74 -18.73 -11.61
CA HIS A 232 -5.75 -18.30 -10.63
C HIS A 232 -4.34 -18.35 -11.22
N ILE A 233 -3.41 -17.65 -10.57
CA ILE A 233 -1.99 -17.68 -10.90
C ILE A 233 -1.35 -18.96 -10.34
N HIS A 234 -0.60 -19.67 -11.18
CA HIS A 234 0.37 -20.66 -10.75
C HIS A 234 1.76 -20.00 -10.62
N VAL A 235 2.62 -20.51 -9.73
CA VAL A 235 3.96 -19.94 -9.49
C VAL A 235 4.78 -19.76 -10.78
N GLU A 236 4.72 -20.69 -11.72
CA GLU A 236 5.38 -20.58 -13.03
C GLU A 236 4.92 -19.37 -13.87
N ASP A 237 3.68 -18.92 -13.70
CA ASP A 237 3.15 -17.76 -14.42
C ASP A 237 3.72 -16.44 -13.86
N LEU A 238 4.28 -16.46 -12.64
CA LEU A 238 4.96 -15.31 -12.06
C LEU A 238 6.31 -15.03 -12.73
N ARG A 239 6.96 -15.98 -13.41
CA ARG A 239 8.27 -15.75 -14.06
C ARG A 239 8.25 -14.52 -14.99
N PRO A 240 7.40 -14.47 -16.04
CA PRO A 240 7.35 -13.30 -16.92
C PRO A 240 6.86 -12.03 -16.21
N LEU A 241 6.06 -12.15 -15.16
CA LEU A 241 5.59 -11.01 -14.38
C LEU A 241 6.71 -10.39 -13.55
N LEU A 242 7.53 -11.22 -12.88
CA LEU A 242 8.67 -10.78 -12.08
C LEU A 242 9.78 -10.15 -12.93
N GLU A 243 9.90 -10.55 -14.20
CA GLU A 243 10.75 -9.91 -15.20
C GLU A 243 10.19 -8.56 -15.67
N ALA A 244 8.87 -8.46 -15.86
CA ALA A 244 8.23 -7.24 -16.36
C ALA A 244 8.02 -6.15 -15.29
N TRP A 245 7.77 -6.54 -14.04
CA TRP A 245 7.51 -5.60 -12.95
C TRP A 245 8.82 -5.04 -12.38
N THR A 246 8.93 -3.72 -12.35
CA THR A 246 10.06 -3.01 -11.70
C THR A 246 9.84 -2.79 -10.20
N ALA A 247 8.80 -3.42 -9.63
CA ALA A 247 8.44 -3.28 -8.23
C ALA A 247 9.61 -3.63 -7.31
N ARG A 248 9.83 -2.80 -6.31
CA ARG A 248 10.86 -3.02 -5.29
C ARG A 248 10.53 -4.23 -4.43
N ASP A 249 9.26 -4.40 -4.08
CA ASP A 249 8.78 -5.56 -3.33
C ASP A 249 7.53 -6.13 -4.01
N VAL A 250 7.51 -7.44 -4.21
CA VAL A 250 6.35 -8.21 -4.65
C VAL A 250 5.87 -9.04 -3.46
N ILE A 251 4.60 -8.91 -3.10
CA ILE A 251 4.02 -9.55 -1.92
C ILE A 251 2.98 -10.55 -2.41
N ILE A 252 3.27 -11.83 -2.23
CA ILE A 252 2.41 -12.94 -2.60
C ILE A 252 1.43 -13.21 -1.45
N GLY A 253 0.14 -13.08 -1.75
CA GLY A 253 -0.98 -13.54 -0.93
C GLY A 253 -1.69 -14.73 -1.57
N HIS A 254 -2.83 -15.08 -0.99
CA HIS A 254 -3.77 -16.07 -1.51
C HIS A 254 -3.10 -17.42 -1.82
N VAL A 255 -2.12 -17.82 -1.00
CA VAL A 255 -1.45 -19.10 -1.14
C VAL A 255 -2.36 -20.19 -0.58
N SER A 256 -2.43 -21.35 -1.25
CA SER A 256 -3.15 -22.50 -0.70
C SER A 256 -2.58 -22.91 0.67
N ARG A 257 -3.46 -23.19 1.64
CA ARG A 257 -3.05 -23.73 2.95
C ARG A 257 -2.21 -25.00 2.86
N ARG A 258 -2.31 -25.75 1.75
CA ARG A 258 -1.56 -26.99 1.52
C ARG A 258 -0.09 -26.74 1.20
N THR A 259 0.23 -25.55 0.68
CA THR A 259 1.60 -25.20 0.29
C THR A 259 2.43 -24.89 1.53
N LEU A 260 3.53 -25.63 1.69
CA LEU A 260 4.49 -25.36 2.76
C LEU A 260 5.35 -24.15 2.39
N ILE A 261 5.52 -23.21 3.34
CA ILE A 261 6.29 -21.99 3.13
C ILE A 261 7.73 -22.24 2.60
N PRO A 262 8.51 -23.22 3.13
CA PRO A 262 9.83 -23.52 2.58
C PRO A 262 9.80 -23.96 1.11
N PHE A 263 8.79 -24.76 0.73
CA PHE A 263 8.61 -25.19 -0.65
C PHE A 263 8.22 -24.01 -1.56
N ALA A 264 7.35 -23.11 -1.08
CA ALA A 264 7.01 -21.90 -1.82
C ALA A 264 8.25 -21.03 -2.08
N HIS A 265 9.14 -20.87 -1.09
CA HIS A 265 10.42 -20.16 -1.27
C HIS A 265 11.32 -20.81 -2.30
N GLU A 266 11.49 -22.14 -2.25
CA GLU A 266 12.29 -22.88 -3.25
C GLU A 266 11.76 -22.65 -4.68
N ARG A 267 10.44 -22.71 -4.86
CA ARG A 267 9.82 -22.44 -6.17
C ARG A 267 9.99 -20.99 -6.62
N ILE A 268 9.82 -20.03 -5.70
CA ILE A 268 10.03 -18.60 -5.99
C ILE A 268 11.48 -18.35 -6.43
N GLU A 269 12.46 -18.93 -5.73
CA GLU A 269 13.87 -18.79 -6.08
C GLU A 269 14.17 -19.43 -7.45
N ALA A 270 13.59 -20.59 -7.76
CA ALA A 270 13.75 -21.26 -9.05
C ALA A 270 13.18 -20.45 -10.23
N ILE A 271 12.10 -19.68 -10.02
CA ILE A 271 11.52 -18.85 -11.08
C ILE A 271 12.14 -17.45 -11.19
N ALA A 272 12.52 -16.85 -10.06
CA ALA A 272 12.95 -15.46 -10.00
C ALA A 272 14.48 -15.33 -10.11
N GLY A 273 15.22 -16.40 -9.76
CA GLY A 273 16.64 -16.33 -9.48
C GLY A 273 16.93 -15.74 -8.08
N PRO A 274 18.14 -15.95 -7.56
CA PRO A 274 18.49 -15.65 -6.17
C PRO A 274 18.39 -14.15 -5.83
N ASP A 275 18.67 -13.27 -6.79
CA ASP A 275 18.65 -11.82 -6.55
C ASP A 275 17.21 -11.28 -6.51
N ARG A 276 16.37 -11.64 -7.50
CA ARG A 276 14.98 -11.16 -7.56
C ARG A 276 14.13 -11.78 -6.44
N ALA A 277 14.40 -13.03 -6.04
CA ALA A 277 13.68 -13.70 -4.96
C ALA A 277 13.75 -12.94 -3.62
N GLN A 278 14.83 -12.19 -3.35
CA GLN A 278 14.95 -11.37 -2.12
C GLN A 278 13.91 -10.23 -2.04
N SER A 279 13.32 -9.86 -3.17
CA SER A 279 12.25 -8.86 -3.27
C SER A 279 10.85 -9.48 -3.30
N VAL A 280 10.72 -10.81 -3.23
CA VAL A 280 9.45 -11.52 -3.26
C VAL A 280 9.14 -12.08 -1.87
N HIS A 281 8.02 -11.65 -1.29
CA HIS A 281 7.66 -11.97 0.09
C HIS A 281 6.31 -12.69 0.15
N LEU A 282 6.20 -13.76 0.93
CA LEU A 282 4.92 -14.39 1.23
C LEU A 282 4.27 -13.65 2.41
N LEU A 283 3.08 -13.10 2.22
CA LEU A 283 2.40 -12.29 3.26
C LEU A 283 2.23 -13.07 4.58
N MET A 284 1.95 -14.37 4.47
CA MET A 284 1.69 -15.27 5.60
C MET A 284 2.96 -15.94 6.16
N ASP A 285 4.17 -15.60 5.67
CA ASP A 285 5.43 -16.03 6.28
C ASP A 285 5.79 -15.14 7.47
N HIS A 286 5.14 -15.39 8.61
CA HIS A 286 5.34 -14.61 9.83
C HIS A 286 6.78 -14.62 10.34
N ARG A 287 7.55 -15.69 10.09
CA ARG A 287 8.90 -15.81 10.62
C ARG A 287 9.84 -14.92 9.84
N SER A 288 9.91 -15.09 8.52
CA SER A 288 10.82 -14.34 7.66
C SER A 288 10.47 -12.86 7.65
N ASN A 289 9.17 -12.53 7.62
CA ASN A 289 8.72 -11.14 7.63
C ASN A 289 9.06 -10.40 8.93
N ARG A 290 8.95 -11.07 10.09
CA ARG A 290 9.37 -10.49 11.38
C ARG A 290 10.87 -10.22 11.39
N THR A 291 11.68 -11.20 10.98
CA THR A 291 13.15 -11.04 10.91
C THR A 291 13.53 -9.92 9.94
N ARG A 292 12.87 -9.81 8.79
CA ARG A 292 13.05 -8.71 7.84
C ARG A 292 12.74 -7.37 8.49
N HIS A 293 11.63 -7.24 9.20
CA HIS A 293 11.26 -6.01 9.90
C HIS A 293 12.28 -5.62 10.98
N GLU A 294 12.73 -6.58 11.80
CA GLU A 294 13.78 -6.36 12.81
C GLU A 294 15.08 -5.84 12.17
N ASN A 295 15.49 -6.42 11.03
CA ASN A 295 16.65 -5.96 10.27
C ASN A 295 16.47 -4.54 9.69
N GLN A 296 15.26 -4.21 9.21
CA GLN A 296 14.95 -2.86 8.72
C GLN A 296 15.00 -1.81 9.83
N VAL A 297 14.52 -2.15 11.03
CA VAL A 297 14.62 -1.29 12.22
C VAL A 297 16.08 -1.05 12.58
N ALA A 298 16.87 -2.12 12.69
CA ALA A 298 18.30 -2.01 13.01
C ALA A 298 19.07 -1.18 11.97
N ALA A 299 18.78 -1.37 10.67
CA ALA A 299 19.40 -0.61 9.59
C ALA A 299 19.04 0.89 9.65
N PHE A 300 17.79 1.21 10.00
CA PHE A 300 17.33 2.58 10.19
C PHE A 300 18.01 3.26 11.39
N GLU A 301 18.09 2.56 12.53
CA GLU A 301 18.73 3.06 13.75
C GLU A 301 20.23 3.32 13.53
N ASN A 302 20.93 2.40 12.87
CA ASN A 302 22.35 2.56 12.52
C ASN A 302 22.58 3.75 11.58
N SER A 303 21.73 3.92 10.57
CA SER A 303 21.81 5.04 9.63
C SER A 303 21.56 6.38 10.35
N ALA A 304 20.57 6.43 11.25
CA ALA A 304 20.28 7.61 12.07
C ALA A 304 21.40 7.93 13.07
N GLY A 305 22.03 6.92 13.66
CA GLY A 305 23.21 7.07 14.52
C GLY A 305 24.40 7.66 13.77
N ASN A 306 24.71 7.14 12.58
CA ASN A 306 25.78 7.66 11.72
C ASN A 306 25.53 9.12 11.28
N LEU A 307 24.29 9.47 10.93
CA LEU A 307 23.91 10.85 10.59
C LEU A 307 24.07 11.81 11.79
N LYS A 308 23.79 11.35 13.02
CA LYS A 308 24.01 12.14 14.24
C LYS A 308 25.50 12.31 14.54
N ALA A 309 26.30 11.26 14.38
CA ALA A 309 27.75 11.30 14.56
C ALA A 309 28.42 12.26 13.56
N GLN A 310 28.08 12.18 12.27
CA GLN A 310 28.58 13.10 11.24
C GLN A 310 28.20 14.56 11.53
N LYS A 311 26.95 14.83 11.96
CA LYS A 311 26.54 16.19 12.37
C LYS A 311 27.27 16.68 13.63
N GLY A 312 27.59 15.78 14.56
CA GLY A 312 28.39 16.07 15.74
C GLY A 312 29.83 16.47 15.39
N GLU A 313 30.48 15.71 14.50
CA GLU A 313 31.83 16.00 14.02
C GLU A 313 31.92 17.31 13.23
N LEU A 314 30.96 17.59 12.34
CA LEU A 314 30.85 18.87 11.62
C LEU A 314 30.61 20.07 12.55
N SER A 315 29.98 19.88 13.72
CA SER A 315 29.81 20.93 14.72
C SER A 315 31.05 21.15 15.61
N SER A 316 31.93 20.16 15.70
CA SER A 316 33.18 20.22 16.48
C SER A 316 34.38 20.74 15.68
N GLY A 317 34.28 20.86 14.35
CA GLY A 317 35.36 21.29 13.45
C GLY A 317 35.58 22.80 13.32
N THR A 318 34.80 23.65 14.02
CA THR A 318 34.86 25.12 13.86
C THR A 318 35.46 25.88 15.03
N GLN A 319 36.24 25.22 15.91
CA GLN A 319 37.03 25.93 16.93
C GLN A 319 38.52 25.61 16.77
N GLY A 320 39.21 26.46 16.00
CA GLY A 320 40.65 26.38 15.79
C GLY A 320 41.17 27.53 14.94
N GLY A 321 40.96 28.77 15.39
CA GLY A 321 41.43 29.98 14.69
C GLY A 321 41.74 31.13 15.65
N SER A 322 42.95 31.07 16.21
CA SER A 322 43.79 32.15 16.79
C SER A 322 43.13 33.38 17.43
N VAL A 323 43.28 33.45 18.76
CA VAL A 323 43.23 34.66 19.58
C VAL A 323 44.39 35.58 19.19
N LEU A 324 44.08 36.83 18.84
CA LEU A 324 45.04 37.95 18.85
C LEU A 324 44.57 38.95 19.90
N ASP A 325 45.45 39.16 20.87
CA ASP A 325 45.33 40.12 21.97
C ASP A 325 45.16 41.56 21.46
N LEU A 326 44.25 42.30 22.10
CA LEU A 326 44.23 43.77 22.09
C LEU A 326 44.10 44.28 23.53
N PRO A 327 44.91 45.27 23.94
CA PRO A 327 44.95 45.74 25.32
C PRO A 327 43.85 46.77 25.61
N THR A 328 43.43 46.75 26.86
CA THR A 328 42.49 47.68 27.49
C THR A 328 43.13 49.05 27.77
N SER A 329 42.41 50.12 27.48
CA SER A 329 42.59 51.42 28.14
C SER A 329 41.25 52.12 28.39
N THR A 330 40.95 52.22 29.69
CA THR A 330 40.15 53.21 30.43
C THR A 330 39.63 54.45 29.69
N SER A 331 38.34 54.78 29.89
CA SER A 331 37.92 56.01 30.60
C SER A 331 36.40 56.06 30.79
N GLU A 332 36.01 56.41 32.02
CA GLU A 332 34.64 56.72 32.49
C GLU A 332 33.98 57.86 31.71
N MET A 333 32.65 57.82 31.59
CA MET A 333 31.78 58.97 31.91
C MET A 333 30.31 58.56 31.97
N THR A 334 29.75 58.75 33.16
CA THR A 334 28.33 58.81 33.54
C THR A 334 27.57 59.91 32.80
N VAL A 335 26.32 59.66 32.39
CA VAL A 335 25.22 60.66 32.48
C VAL A 335 23.90 59.92 32.72
N ASP A 336 23.19 60.41 33.74
CA ASP A 336 21.86 60.07 34.20
C ASP A 336 20.72 60.28 33.19
N GLY A 337 19.65 59.50 33.38
CA GLY A 337 18.26 59.96 33.48
C GLY A 337 17.56 60.50 32.22
N ILE A 338 16.38 59.95 31.92
CA ILE A 338 15.09 60.68 31.95
C ILE A 338 13.93 59.69 31.77
N ASP A 339 12.89 59.96 32.59
CA ASP A 339 11.56 59.38 32.69
C ASP A 339 10.76 59.26 31.38
N GLY A 340 9.70 58.46 31.44
CA GLY A 340 8.44 58.87 30.81
C GLY A 340 7.56 57.75 30.27
N HIS A 341 6.59 57.34 31.10
CA HIS A 341 5.31 56.72 30.78
C HIS A 341 4.79 56.84 29.33
N LEU A 342 4.39 55.70 28.75
CA LEU A 342 2.98 55.32 28.49
C LEU A 342 2.88 53.86 28.04
#